data_AF-A0AAY4A2L8-F1
#
_entry.id   AF-A0AAY4A2L8-F1
#
_cell.length_a   1.000
_cell.length_b   1.000
_cell.length_c   1.000
_cell.angle_alpha   90.00
_cell.angle_beta   90.00
_cell.angle_gamma   90.00
#
_symmetry.space_group_name_H-M   'P 1'
#
loop_
_entity.id
_entity.type
_entity.pdbx_description
1 polymer ?
#
loop_
_entity_poly.entity_id
_entity_poly.type
_entity_poly.pdbx_seq_one_letter_code
_entity_poly.pdbx_strand_id
1 'polypeptide(L)'
;MELNSLLILLEAAEYLERRDREAEHGYASVLPYNSDFSTKKSKASPISRKAPNNRSSHNELEKHRRAKLRLYLEQLKELVPLGPDSTRHTTLSLLKRARMHIKKLEEQDRKALNVKEQLQREHRYLKRRLEQLSVQGLERLRTDSMGSTISTDSEQEVDIEGMEFMPGEGDSVDSVSDGEDHYKLPCL
;
A
#
# COMPACT_ATOMS: atom_id res chain seq x y z
N MET A 1 7.21 64.50 8.33
CA MET A 1 6.70 64.21 9.68
C MET A 1 6.83 62.70 9.97
N GLU A 2 8.02 62.13 9.86
CA GLU A 2 8.22 60.67 9.99
C GLU A 2 9.18 60.29 11.14
N LEU A 3 9.97 61.25 11.64
CA LEU A 3 10.92 61.01 12.74
C LEU A 3 10.23 60.69 14.07
N ASN A 4 9.05 61.28 14.32
CA ASN A 4 8.27 61.00 15.53
C ASN A 4 7.68 59.58 15.49
N SER A 5 7.31 59.08 14.31
CA SER A 5 6.80 57.72 14.18
C SER A 5 7.89 56.70 14.44
N LEU A 6 9.13 56.97 13.98
CA LEU A 6 10.27 56.09 14.22
C LEU A 6 10.65 56.06 15.71
N LEU A 7 10.68 57.22 16.39
CA LEU A 7 10.94 57.29 17.83
C LEU A 7 9.90 56.51 18.64
N ILE A 8 8.62 56.68 18.30
CA ILE A 8 7.51 55.93 18.94
C ILE A 8 7.64 54.43 18.68
N LEU A 9 8.02 54.02 17.46
CA LEU A 9 8.24 52.61 17.15
C LEU A 9 9.43 52.03 17.92
N LEU A 10 10.51 52.81 18.07
CA LEU A 10 11.69 52.41 18.84
C LEU A 10 11.35 52.25 20.32
N GLU A 11 10.63 53.22 20.88
CA GLU A 11 10.20 53.21 22.28
C GLU A 11 9.20 52.08 22.55
N ALA A 12 8.29 51.80 21.61
CA ALA A 12 7.38 50.66 21.67
C ALA A 12 8.12 49.31 21.55
N ALA A 13 9.15 49.23 20.70
CA ALA A 13 9.98 48.04 20.58
C ALA A 13 10.79 47.78 21.85
N GLU A 14 11.37 48.82 22.46
CA GLU A 14 12.07 48.71 23.74
C GLU A 14 11.11 48.34 24.89
N TYR A 15 9.87 48.84 24.86
CA TYR A 15 8.83 48.45 25.81
C TYR A 15 8.40 46.98 25.64
N LEU A 16 8.26 46.49 24.41
CA LEU A 16 7.99 45.08 24.13
C LEU A 16 9.17 44.19 24.55
N GLU A 17 10.41 44.59 24.28
CA GLU A 17 11.60 43.84 24.68
C GLU A 17 11.76 43.77 26.21
N ARG A 18 11.45 44.86 26.93
CA ARG A 18 11.36 44.85 28.41
C ARG A 18 10.23 43.94 28.89
N ARG A 19 9.05 44.00 28.25
CA ARG A 19 7.89 43.16 28.59
C ARG A 19 8.12 41.68 28.33
N ASP A 20 8.76 41.32 27.23
CA ASP A 20 9.08 39.93 26.88
C ASP A 20 10.17 39.39 27.82
N ARG A 21 11.16 40.23 28.18
CA ARG A 21 12.17 39.88 29.19
C ARG A 21 11.59 39.73 30.60
N GLU A 22 10.61 40.55 30.98
CA GLU A 22 9.86 40.45 32.24
C GLU A 22 8.86 39.27 32.25
N ALA A 23 8.29 38.92 31.10
CA ALA A 23 7.39 37.77 30.96
C ALA A 23 8.13 36.43 31.09
N GLU A 24 9.42 36.38 30.72
CA GLU A 24 10.27 35.20 30.91
C GLU A 24 11.05 35.20 32.25
N HIS A 25 11.30 36.38 32.83
CA HIS A 25 12.06 36.53 34.09
C HIS A 25 11.37 37.41 35.14
N GLY A 26 10.07 37.17 35.38
CA GLY A 26 9.24 37.84 36.40
C GLY A 26 9.64 37.64 37.88
N TYR A 27 10.89 37.28 38.17
CA TYR A 27 11.46 37.23 39.53
C TYR A 27 12.90 37.79 39.63
N ALA A 28 13.46 38.37 38.57
CA ALA A 28 14.80 38.94 38.59
C ALA A 28 14.79 40.47 38.39
N SER A 29 13.91 41.17 39.10
CA SER A 29 14.07 42.61 39.34
C SER A 29 15.22 42.80 40.33
N VAL A 30 16.10 43.75 40.02
CA VAL A 30 17.18 44.26 40.87
C VAL A 30 16.69 44.39 42.31
N LEU A 31 17.17 43.54 43.21
CA LEU A 31 16.92 43.69 44.64
C LEU A 31 17.58 45.02 45.09
N PRO A 32 16.86 45.91 45.80
CA PRO A 32 17.54 46.82 46.70
C PRO A 32 18.33 45.96 47.68
N TYR A 33 19.64 46.12 47.68
CA TYR A 33 20.52 45.57 48.69
C TYR A 33 19.98 45.91 50.07
N ASN A 34 19.42 44.91 50.76
CA ASN A 34 19.16 44.97 52.19
C ASN A 34 19.78 43.71 52.79
N SER A 35 20.77 43.95 53.64
CA SER A 35 21.41 42.93 54.45
C SER A 35 20.39 42.31 55.42
N ASP A 36 20.68 41.08 55.80
CA ASP A 36 20.16 40.39 56.98
C ASP A 36 18.71 39.88 56.88
N PHE A 37 18.55 38.57 56.71
CA PHE A 37 18.09 37.66 57.77
C PHE A 37 17.91 36.23 57.21
N SER A 38 18.55 35.30 57.90
CA SER A 38 18.42 33.84 57.77
C SER A 38 16.95 33.39 57.81
N THR A 39 16.51 32.55 56.86
CA THR A 39 15.74 31.30 57.12
C THR A 39 15.17 30.64 55.84
N LYS A 40 15.56 29.38 55.64
CA LYS A 40 14.70 28.21 55.30
C LYS A 40 13.96 28.13 53.93
N LYS A 41 14.33 27.06 53.21
CA LYS A 41 13.50 26.11 52.42
C LYS A 41 13.20 26.41 50.93
N SER A 42 14.04 25.76 50.10
CA SER A 42 13.69 24.90 48.96
C SER A 42 12.38 25.16 48.17
N LYS A 43 12.58 25.59 46.92
CA LYS A 43 11.81 25.25 45.70
C LYS A 43 10.28 25.19 45.85
N ALA A 44 9.62 26.32 45.64
CA ALA A 44 8.25 26.35 45.16
C ALA A 44 8.23 25.86 43.70
N SER A 45 7.80 24.61 43.48
CA SER A 45 7.31 24.16 42.17
C SER A 45 6.01 24.92 41.88
N PRO A 46 5.87 25.64 40.76
CA PRO A 46 4.60 26.22 40.41
C PRO A 46 3.64 25.06 40.12
N ILE A 47 2.60 24.96 40.94
CA ILE A 47 1.42 24.15 40.69
C ILE A 47 0.92 24.53 39.30
N SER A 48 1.25 23.69 38.32
CA SER A 48 0.61 23.66 37.01
C SER A 48 -0.87 23.41 37.26
N ARG A 49 -1.64 24.50 37.39
CA ARG A 49 -3.09 24.49 37.28
C ARG A 49 -3.41 24.06 35.84
N LYS A 50 -3.41 22.75 35.58
CA LYS A 50 -3.99 22.23 34.34
C LYS A 50 -5.46 22.59 34.41
N ALA A 51 -5.86 23.60 33.63
CA ALA A 51 -7.25 23.96 33.51
C ALA A 51 -8.05 22.71 33.11
N PRO A 52 -9.21 22.43 33.74
CA PRO A 52 -10.04 21.28 33.42
C PRO A 52 -10.48 21.26 31.93
N ASN A 53 -10.46 22.42 31.28
CA ASN A 53 -10.74 22.60 29.85
C ASN A 53 -9.76 21.87 28.92
N ASN A 54 -8.49 21.70 29.30
CA ASN A 54 -7.51 21.02 28.45
C ASN A 54 -7.79 19.52 28.31
N ARG A 55 -8.37 18.90 29.34
CA ARG A 55 -8.72 17.47 29.30
C ARG A 55 -9.94 17.20 28.43
N SER A 56 -10.94 18.09 28.49
CA SER A 56 -12.15 18.00 27.66
C SER A 56 -11.82 18.24 26.18
N SER A 57 -11.08 19.31 25.86
CA SER A 57 -10.63 19.60 24.48
C SER A 57 -9.81 18.45 23.88
N HIS A 58 -8.88 17.87 24.64
CA HIS A 58 -8.14 16.67 24.22
C HIS A 58 -9.06 15.49 23.90
N ASN A 59 -10.09 15.24 24.72
CA ASN A 59 -11.02 14.12 24.52
C ASN A 59 -11.85 14.28 23.24
N GLU A 60 -12.31 15.51 22.95
CA GLU A 60 -13.03 15.80 21.71
C GLU A 60 -12.14 15.62 20.47
N LEU A 61 -10.89 16.08 20.53
CA LEU A 61 -9.92 15.86 19.44
C LEU A 61 -9.65 14.36 19.22
N GLU A 62 -9.48 13.58 20.28
CA GLU A 62 -9.27 12.14 20.18
C GLU A 62 -10.52 11.41 19.67
N LYS A 63 -11.73 11.85 20.06
CA LYS A 63 -12.99 11.33 19.54
C LYS A 63 -13.10 11.56 18.03
N HIS A 64 -12.80 12.77 17.57
CA HIS A 64 -12.77 13.09 16.13
C HIS A 64 -11.72 12.26 15.38
N ARG A 65 -10.52 12.14 15.94
CA ARG A 65 -9.45 11.31 15.37
C ARG A 65 -9.88 9.84 15.23
N ARG A 66 -10.54 9.29 16.25
CA ARG A 66 -11.08 7.91 16.21
C ARG A 66 -12.22 7.74 15.21
N ALA A 67 -13.07 8.74 15.03
CA ALA A 67 -14.12 8.71 14.00
C ALA A 67 -13.50 8.64 12.60
N LYS A 68 -12.49 9.49 12.31
CA LYS A 68 -11.74 9.43 11.05
C LYS A 68 -11.05 8.08 10.82
N LEU A 69 -10.44 7.51 11.87
CA LEU A 69 -9.81 6.20 11.76
C LEU A 69 -10.83 5.11 11.36
N ARG A 70 -12.03 5.14 11.94
CA ARG A 70 -13.09 4.18 11.58
C ARG A 70 -13.49 4.32 10.11
N LEU A 71 -13.63 5.56 9.63
CA LEU A 71 -13.91 5.84 8.22
C LEU A 71 -12.84 5.24 7.28
N TYR A 72 -11.56 5.46 7.57
CA TYR A 72 -10.49 4.89 6.75
C TYR A 72 -10.45 3.36 6.79
N LEU A 73 -10.77 2.75 7.93
CA LEU A 73 -10.87 1.30 8.03
C LEU A 73 -12.07 0.75 7.25
N GLU A 74 -13.17 1.50 7.18
CA GLU A 74 -14.34 1.14 6.37
C GLU A 74 -14.03 1.19 4.89
N GLN A 75 -13.42 2.28 4.40
CA GLN A 75 -12.93 2.40 3.02
C GLN A 75 -11.94 1.28 2.66
N LEU A 76 -11.03 0.94 3.58
CA LEU A 76 -10.09 -0.16 3.37
C LEU A 76 -10.81 -1.51 3.21
N LYS A 77 -11.97 -1.71 3.84
CA LYS A 77 -12.74 -2.95 3.69
C LYS A 77 -13.36 -3.10 2.31
N GLU A 78 -13.72 -2.00 1.66
CA GLU A 78 -14.29 -2.04 0.30
C GLU A 78 -13.24 -2.45 -0.74
N LEU A 79 -11.99 -2.04 -0.55
CA LEU A 79 -10.89 -2.32 -1.48
C LEU A 79 -10.26 -3.71 -1.29
N VAL A 80 -10.32 -4.26 -0.08
CA VAL A 80 -9.69 -5.56 0.22
C VAL A 80 -10.73 -6.67 0.05
N PRO A 81 -10.44 -7.73 -0.73
CA PRO A 81 -11.33 -8.89 -0.84
C PRO A 81 -11.31 -9.66 0.49
N LEU A 82 -12.21 -9.27 1.39
CA LEU A 82 -12.32 -9.83 2.74
C LEU A 82 -13.20 -11.08 2.80
N GLY A 83 -13.92 -11.38 1.72
CA GLY A 83 -14.85 -12.52 1.64
C GLY A 83 -16.07 -12.34 2.56
N PRO A 84 -16.97 -13.35 2.62
CA PRO A 84 -18.18 -13.32 3.42
C PRO A 84 -17.94 -13.29 4.94
N ASP A 85 -16.68 -13.36 5.39
CA ASP A 85 -16.28 -13.18 6.79
C ASP A 85 -16.43 -11.74 7.31
N SER A 86 -17.07 -10.84 6.52
CA SER A 86 -17.23 -9.38 6.75
C SER A 86 -17.52 -8.99 8.20
N THR A 87 -18.31 -9.81 8.88
CA THR A 87 -18.86 -9.60 10.21
C THR A 87 -17.89 -9.84 11.38
N ARG A 88 -16.75 -10.53 11.19
CA ARG A 88 -15.79 -10.84 12.29
C ARG A 88 -14.36 -10.33 12.07
N HIS A 89 -14.17 -9.34 11.20
CA HIS A 89 -12.84 -8.79 10.96
C HIS A 89 -12.37 -7.88 12.11
N THR A 90 -11.18 -8.17 12.65
CA THR A 90 -10.46 -7.25 13.53
C THR A 90 -9.64 -6.26 12.70
N THR A 91 -9.22 -5.14 13.30
CA THR A 91 -8.33 -4.18 12.62
C THR A 91 -7.02 -4.84 12.18
N LEU A 92 -6.48 -5.77 12.98
CA LEU A 92 -5.23 -6.45 12.65
C LEU A 92 -5.39 -7.39 11.45
N SER A 93 -6.48 -8.19 11.40
CA SER A 93 -6.69 -9.11 10.28
C SER A 93 -6.92 -8.36 8.97
N LEU A 94 -7.64 -7.23 9.02
CA LEU A 94 -7.82 -6.33 7.88
C LEU A 94 -6.48 -5.83 7.34
N LEU A 95 -5.61 -5.29 8.20
CA LEU A 95 -4.30 -4.78 7.80
C LEU A 95 -3.38 -5.86 7.24
N LYS A 96 -3.40 -7.07 7.82
CA LYS A 96 -2.64 -8.22 7.31
C LYS A 96 -3.13 -8.62 5.92
N ARG A 97 -4.45 -8.74 5.72
CA ARG A 97 -5.05 -9.08 4.42
C ARG A 97 -4.81 -8.01 3.37
N ALA A 98 -4.90 -6.72 3.73
CA ALA A 98 -4.59 -5.60 2.83
C ALA A 98 -3.16 -5.69 2.29
N ARG A 99 -2.18 -5.93 3.18
CA ARG A 99 -0.78 -6.12 2.80
C ARG A 99 -0.60 -7.30 1.85
N MET A 100 -1.25 -8.42 2.14
CA MET A 100 -1.22 -9.60 1.28
C MET A 100 -1.88 -9.34 -0.07
N HIS A 101 -2.97 -8.56 -0.10
CA HIS A 101 -3.68 -8.24 -1.32
C HIS A 101 -2.83 -7.38 -2.25
N ILE A 102 -2.14 -6.35 -1.73
CA ILE A 102 -1.19 -5.54 -2.50
C ILE A 102 -0.12 -6.43 -3.13
N LYS A 103 0.53 -7.31 -2.33
CA LYS A 103 1.54 -8.25 -2.86
C LYS A 103 0.99 -9.17 -3.94
N LYS A 104 -0.26 -9.62 -3.81
CA LYS A 104 -0.91 -10.47 -4.80
C LYS A 104 -1.16 -9.71 -6.10
N LEU A 105 -1.61 -8.46 -6.03
CA LEU A 105 -1.81 -7.60 -7.20
C LEU A 105 -0.49 -7.33 -7.91
N GLU A 106 0.57 -6.97 -7.17
CA GLU A 106 1.92 -6.78 -7.72
C GLU A 106 2.42 -8.01 -8.47
N GLU A 107 2.20 -9.20 -7.91
CA GLU A 107 2.55 -10.47 -8.55
C GLU A 107 1.73 -10.74 -9.82
N GLN A 108 0.43 -10.44 -9.78
CA GLN A 108 -0.45 -10.59 -10.93
C GLN A 108 -0.05 -9.64 -12.06
N ASP A 109 0.26 -8.39 -11.75
CA ASP A 109 0.73 -7.41 -12.72
C ASP A 109 2.05 -7.86 -13.36
N ARG A 110 3.00 -8.35 -12.54
CA ARG A 110 4.26 -8.92 -13.04
C ARG A 110 4.02 -10.07 -14.01
N LYS A 111 3.14 -11.02 -13.66
CA LYS A 111 2.79 -12.16 -14.53
C LYS A 111 2.09 -11.69 -15.80
N ALA A 112 1.15 -10.75 -15.71
CA ALA A 112 0.44 -10.20 -16.85
C ALA A 112 1.40 -9.52 -17.84
N LEU A 113 2.40 -8.79 -17.34
CA LEU A 113 3.45 -8.21 -18.19
C LEU A 113 4.27 -9.28 -18.92
N ASN A 114 4.66 -10.36 -18.24
CA ASN A 114 5.38 -11.47 -18.86
C ASN A 114 4.55 -12.16 -19.95
N VAL A 115 3.27 -12.43 -19.69
CA VAL A 115 2.36 -13.03 -20.69
C VAL A 115 2.17 -12.10 -21.88
N LYS A 116 1.98 -10.79 -21.63
CA LYS A 116 1.89 -9.80 -22.69
C LYS A 116 3.15 -9.78 -23.56
N GLU A 117 4.33 -9.83 -22.95
CA GLU A 117 5.59 -9.87 -23.69
C GLU A 117 5.72 -11.14 -24.53
N GLN A 118 5.36 -12.29 -23.97
CA GLN A 118 5.36 -13.57 -24.68
C GLN A 118 4.43 -13.54 -25.90
N LEU A 119 3.18 -13.10 -25.71
CA LEU A 119 2.22 -12.94 -26.80
C LEU A 119 2.71 -11.94 -27.86
N GLN A 120 3.42 -10.88 -27.46
CA GLN A 120 4.02 -9.94 -28.41
C GLN A 120 5.14 -10.60 -29.24
N ARG A 121 5.96 -11.48 -28.63
CA ARG A 121 6.97 -12.25 -29.38
C ARG A 121 6.32 -13.20 -30.38
N GLU A 122 5.28 -13.91 -29.96
CA GLU A 122 4.51 -14.83 -30.82
C GLU A 122 3.83 -14.08 -31.96
N HIS A 123 3.17 -12.96 -31.67
CA HIS A 123 2.57 -12.11 -32.69
C HIS A 123 3.61 -11.66 -33.74
N ARG A 124 4.81 -11.24 -33.30
CA ARG A 124 5.91 -10.89 -34.23
C ARG A 124 6.42 -12.09 -35.03
N TYR A 125 6.47 -13.27 -34.44
CA TYR A 125 6.88 -14.49 -35.12
C TYR A 125 5.85 -14.89 -36.19
N LEU A 126 4.57 -15.00 -35.82
CA LEU A 126 3.48 -15.34 -36.72
C LEU A 126 3.34 -14.35 -37.87
N LYS A 127 3.50 -13.04 -37.60
CA LYS A 127 3.49 -12.01 -38.64
C LYS A 127 4.59 -12.24 -39.69
N ARG A 128 5.82 -12.55 -39.26
CA ARG A 128 6.92 -12.88 -40.19
C ARG A 128 6.68 -14.17 -40.95
N ARG A 129 6.08 -15.18 -40.31
CA ARG A 129 5.74 -16.45 -40.96
C ARG A 129 4.68 -16.26 -42.05
N LEU A 130 3.66 -15.45 -41.77
CA LEU A 130 2.64 -15.07 -42.75
C LEU A 130 3.25 -14.30 -43.92
N GLU A 131 4.17 -13.37 -43.65
CA GLU A 131 4.88 -12.63 -44.70
C GLU A 131 5.67 -13.59 -45.61
N GLN A 132 6.45 -14.52 -45.05
CA GLN A 132 7.18 -15.54 -45.82
C GLN A 132 6.25 -16.39 -46.70
N LEU A 133 5.14 -16.88 -46.14
CA LEU A 133 4.17 -17.68 -46.89
C LEU A 133 3.45 -16.84 -47.95
N SER A 134 3.19 -15.56 -47.69
CA SER A 134 2.59 -14.65 -48.67
C SER A 134 3.51 -14.35 -49.84
N VAL A 135 4.82 -14.16 -49.59
CA VAL A 135 5.83 -13.95 -50.63
C VAL A 135 6.01 -15.22 -51.46
N GLN A 136 6.07 -16.39 -50.82
CA GLN A 136 6.14 -17.68 -51.53
C GLN A 136 4.84 -18.03 -52.27
N GLY A 137 3.68 -17.56 -51.78
CA GLY A 137 2.40 -17.65 -52.49
C GLY A 137 2.33 -16.72 -53.71
N LEU A 138 2.85 -15.50 -53.58
CA LEU A 138 2.87 -14.50 -54.64
C LEU A 138 3.86 -14.82 -55.76
N GLU A 139 5.01 -15.42 -55.44
CA GLU A 139 5.98 -15.94 -56.42
C GLU A 139 5.37 -17.09 -57.24
N ARG A 140 4.60 -17.99 -56.61
CA ARG A 140 3.91 -19.08 -57.31
C ARG A 140 2.80 -18.58 -58.23
N LEU A 141 2.03 -17.58 -57.79
CA LEU A 141 0.93 -16.97 -58.56
C LEU A 141 1.38 -16.12 -59.76
N ARG A 142 2.68 -15.82 -59.88
CA ARG A 142 3.25 -15.13 -61.04
C ARG A 142 3.85 -16.08 -62.08
N THR A 143 4.06 -17.35 -61.73
CA THR A 143 4.69 -18.33 -62.63
C THR A 143 3.73 -19.31 -63.27
N ASP A 144 2.44 -19.31 -62.93
CA ASP A 144 1.44 -20.22 -63.48
C ASP A 144 0.50 -19.54 -64.47
N SER A 145 1.05 -19.04 -65.58
CA SER A 145 0.25 -18.93 -66.80
C SER A 145 1.08 -19.23 -68.03
N MET A 146 1.46 -20.51 -68.16
CA MET A 146 1.38 -21.28 -69.40
C MET A 146 1.43 -22.78 -69.08
N GLY A 147 0.26 -23.42 -69.16
CA GLY A 147 0.11 -24.84 -69.55
C GLY A 147 0.47 -25.90 -68.50
N SER A 148 -0.53 -26.64 -68.02
CA SER A 148 -0.76 -28.00 -68.54
C SER A 148 -1.89 -28.68 -67.78
N THR A 149 -2.82 -29.23 -68.55
CA THR A 149 -3.77 -30.26 -68.15
C THR A 149 -3.02 -31.58 -67.98
N ILE A 150 -2.90 -32.15 -66.77
CA ILE A 150 -2.85 -33.62 -66.64
C ILE A 150 -3.69 -34.05 -65.44
N SER A 151 -4.60 -34.97 -65.72
CA SER A 151 -5.34 -35.77 -64.75
C SER A 151 -4.40 -36.66 -63.94
N THR A 152 -4.67 -36.82 -62.65
CA THR A 152 -4.59 -38.15 -62.02
C THR A 152 -5.58 -38.23 -60.86
N ASP A 153 -6.60 -39.05 -61.09
CA ASP A 153 -7.47 -39.71 -60.14
C ASP A 153 -6.68 -40.36 -58.98
N SER A 154 -7.12 -40.13 -57.74
CA SER A 154 -6.77 -40.93 -56.56
C SER A 154 -7.73 -40.58 -55.43
N GLU A 155 -8.83 -41.31 -55.41
CA GLU A 155 -9.79 -41.40 -54.32
C GLU A 155 -9.10 -42.13 -53.15
N GLN A 156 -8.81 -41.43 -52.06
CA GLN A 156 -8.45 -42.05 -50.79
C GLN A 156 -9.27 -41.40 -49.69
N GLU A 157 -10.42 -42.01 -49.44
CA GLU A 157 -11.19 -41.84 -48.22
C GLU A 157 -10.33 -42.30 -47.04
N VAL A 158 -10.01 -41.39 -46.12
CA VAL A 158 -9.44 -41.74 -44.82
C VAL A 158 -10.54 -41.57 -43.78
N ASP A 159 -11.02 -42.71 -43.29
CA ASP A 159 -11.92 -42.80 -42.14
C ASP A 159 -11.29 -42.09 -40.94
N ILE A 160 -12.00 -41.08 -40.41
CA ILE A 160 -11.70 -40.47 -39.12
C ILE A 160 -12.58 -41.17 -38.10
N GLU A 161 -12.06 -42.25 -37.50
CA GLU A 161 -12.69 -42.89 -36.35
C GLU A 161 -11.72 -42.92 -35.16
N GLY A 162 -12.21 -42.39 -34.02
CA GLY A 162 -11.85 -42.85 -32.68
C GLY A 162 -10.46 -42.53 -32.13
N MET A 163 -10.33 -41.38 -31.44
CA MET A 163 -9.37 -41.26 -30.33
C MET A 163 -10.09 -40.67 -29.12
N GLU A 164 -10.77 -41.55 -28.39
CA GLU A 164 -11.34 -41.31 -27.06
C GLU A 164 -10.18 -41.14 -26.07
N PHE A 165 -10.00 -39.94 -25.52
CA PHE A 165 -9.01 -39.68 -24.49
C PHE A 165 -9.70 -39.71 -23.12
N MET A 166 -9.70 -40.89 -22.50
CA MET A 166 -10.01 -41.07 -21.08
C MET A 166 -8.92 -40.42 -20.21
N PRO A 167 -9.24 -39.50 -19.29
CA PRO A 167 -8.28 -39.06 -18.29
C PRO A 167 -8.19 -40.13 -17.19
N GLY A 168 -7.20 -41.02 -17.33
CA GLY A 168 -6.83 -41.99 -16.31
C GLY A 168 -6.21 -41.31 -15.10
N GLU A 169 -6.77 -41.64 -13.93
CA GLU A 169 -6.27 -41.30 -12.61
C GLU A 169 -4.83 -41.80 -12.43
N GLY A 170 -3.93 -40.87 -12.08
CA GLY A 170 -2.55 -41.17 -11.71
C GLY A 170 -2.30 -40.64 -10.31
N ASP A 171 -2.53 -41.50 -9.33
CA ASP A 171 -2.04 -41.38 -7.96
C ASP A 171 -0.52 -41.23 -7.97
N SER A 172 -0.01 -40.24 -7.22
CA SER A 172 1.40 -40.18 -6.84
C SER A 172 1.51 -39.47 -5.51
N VAL A 173 1.33 -40.29 -4.47
CA VAL A 173 1.88 -40.07 -3.14
C VAL A 173 3.40 -40.19 -3.20
N ASP A 174 4.13 -39.18 -2.72
CA ASP A 174 5.40 -39.45 -2.02
C ASP A 174 5.71 -38.39 -0.94
N SER A 175 5.59 -38.89 0.30
CA SER A 175 6.46 -38.77 1.48
C SER A 175 7.44 -37.60 1.63
N VAL A 176 7.45 -36.96 2.81
CA VAL A 176 8.42 -37.25 3.90
C VAL A 176 8.38 -36.21 5.04
N SER A 177 8.22 -36.72 6.27
CA SER A 177 8.77 -36.32 7.59
C SER A 177 8.85 -34.85 8.04
N ASP A 178 8.32 -34.53 9.23
CA ASP A 178 9.10 -34.48 10.50
C ASP A 178 8.38 -33.64 11.58
N GLY A 179 8.57 -33.99 12.86
CA GLY A 179 8.36 -33.08 14.00
C GLY A 179 7.15 -33.32 14.92
N GLU A 180 7.36 -34.17 15.93
CA GLU A 180 7.17 -33.89 17.37
C GLU A 180 5.91 -33.12 17.85
N ASP A 181 5.09 -33.75 18.70
CA ASP A 181 5.08 -33.49 20.16
C ASP A 181 3.75 -33.83 20.88
N HIS A 182 3.94 -34.65 21.90
CA HIS A 182 3.15 -34.90 23.10
C HIS A 182 2.09 -33.87 23.54
N TYR A 183 0.84 -34.31 23.68
CA TYR A 183 0.07 -34.07 24.92
C TYR A 183 -1.00 -35.15 25.12
N LYS A 184 -0.77 -35.97 26.16
CA LYS A 184 -1.79 -36.77 26.83
C LYS A 184 -2.86 -35.83 27.39
N LEU A 185 -4.13 -36.11 27.15
CA LEU A 185 -5.25 -35.59 27.93
C LEU A 185 -5.81 -36.71 28.81
N PRO A 186 -5.91 -36.54 30.14
CA PRO A 186 -6.64 -37.45 31.01
C PRO A 186 -8.08 -36.97 31.27
N CYS A 187 -8.94 -37.95 31.59
CA CYS A 187 -10.18 -37.94 32.38
C CYS A 187 -11.12 -36.73 32.35
N LEU A 188 -12.40 -36.98 32.05
CA LEU A 188 -13.43 -37.44 33.01
C LEU A 188 -14.57 -38.13 32.26
#